data_AF-A0A075JH42-F1
#
_entry.id   AF-A0A075JH42-F1
#
_cell.length_a   1.000
_cell.length_b   1.000
_cell.length_c   1.000
_cell.angle_alpha   90.00
_cell.angle_beta   90.00
_cell.angle_gamma   90.00
#
_symmetry.space_group_name_H-M   'P 1'
#
loop_
_entity.id
_entity.type
_entity.pdbx_description
1 polymer ?
#
loop_
_entity_poly.entity_id
_entity_poly.type
_entity_poly.pdbx_seq_one_letter_code
_entity_poly.pdbx_strand_id
1 'polypeptide(L)'
;MVNDTPAASDDRSNGTWRDVASPQAQADLDELLSAALGAAMEHLEKNGEFYPFAMSVDGEPTIDSTGEPTDASNEAVAPDVDIVFADPAALGEQPEPEAVLAELRRVLAVRAENENRTVAQRATAIVLYVVVPEFGDAVRVDLEHAEGVQLMVLAPVKGKGKSRKRTFEYGDLRLLPGQRHIW
;
A
#
# COMPACT_ATOMS: atom_id res chain seq x y z
N MET A 1 -46.22 3.05 24.13
CA MET A 1 -44.99 3.26 24.92
C MET A 1 -43.86 2.70 24.09
N VAL A 2 -42.94 3.60 23.73
CA VAL A 2 -41.53 3.44 23.35
C VAL A 2 -41.06 2.14 22.67
N ASN A 3 -40.53 2.32 21.46
CA ASN A 3 -39.52 1.48 20.81
C ASN A 3 -38.37 1.18 21.77
N ASP A 4 -37.82 -0.03 21.72
CA ASP A 4 -36.39 -0.27 21.89
C ASP A 4 -36.00 -1.54 21.13
N THR A 5 -35.78 -1.38 19.83
CA THR A 5 -34.95 -2.29 19.05
C THR A 5 -33.50 -2.02 19.49
N PRO A 6 -32.74 -2.97 20.03
CA PRO A 6 -31.31 -2.76 20.17
C PRO A 6 -30.74 -2.71 18.74
N ALA A 7 -30.22 -1.55 18.36
CA ALA A 7 -29.34 -1.44 17.22
C ALA A 7 -28.16 -2.38 17.49
N ALA A 8 -28.13 -3.51 16.79
CA ALA A 8 -26.90 -4.27 16.63
C ALA A 8 -25.96 -3.38 15.83
N SER A 9 -25.13 -2.64 16.55
CA SER A 9 -23.95 -1.98 16.04
C SER A 9 -23.17 -3.00 15.22
N ASP A 10 -23.09 -2.75 13.92
CA ASP A 10 -22.34 -3.55 12.97
C ASP A 10 -20.84 -3.23 13.16
N ASP A 11 -20.28 -3.75 14.25
CA ASP A 11 -18.87 -3.63 14.62
C ASP A 11 -18.17 -4.97 14.38
N ARG A 12 -18.21 -5.45 13.13
CA ARG A 12 -17.55 -6.70 12.70
C ARG A 12 -16.61 -6.56 11.51
N SER A 13 -16.10 -5.35 11.24
CA SER A 13 -15.17 -5.15 10.12
C SER A 13 -13.90 -4.37 10.43
N ASN A 14 -13.57 -4.10 11.71
CA ASN A 14 -12.33 -3.38 12.08
C ASN A 14 -11.30 -4.20 12.88
N GLY A 15 -11.64 -5.39 13.39
CA GLY A 15 -10.77 -6.23 14.22
C GLY A 15 -10.56 -7.63 13.63
N THR A 16 -9.74 -7.77 12.59
CA THR A 16 -9.26 -9.10 12.17
C THR A 16 -7.78 -9.06 11.85
N TRP A 17 -7.33 -8.18 10.96
CA TRP A 17 -5.89 -8.04 10.68
C TRP A 17 -5.15 -7.28 11.79
N ARG A 18 -5.75 -6.25 12.39
CA ARG A 18 -5.17 -5.51 13.52
C ARG A 18 -5.05 -6.33 14.80
N ASP A 19 -5.83 -7.41 14.93
CA ASP A 19 -5.72 -8.31 16.09
C ASP A 19 -4.58 -9.33 15.92
N VAL A 20 -4.16 -9.61 14.68
CA VAL A 20 -3.08 -10.58 14.39
C VAL A 20 -1.76 -9.92 14.01
N ALA A 21 -1.80 -8.67 13.53
CA ALA A 21 -0.61 -7.91 13.16
C ALA A 21 0.10 -7.37 14.39
N SER A 22 1.43 -7.44 14.41
CA SER A 22 2.22 -6.78 15.45
C SER A 22 1.99 -5.25 15.42
N PRO A 23 2.29 -4.53 16.53
CA PRO A 23 2.28 -3.07 16.51
C PRO A 23 3.16 -2.46 15.41
N GLN A 24 4.30 -3.09 15.08
CA GLN A 24 5.16 -2.65 13.98
C GLN A 24 4.46 -2.82 12.64
N ALA A 25 3.87 -4.00 12.38
CA ALA A 25 3.16 -4.26 11.14
C ALA A 25 1.96 -3.33 10.94
N GLN A 26 1.24 -3.00 12.03
CA GLN A 26 0.17 -2.01 11.98
C GLN A 26 0.69 -0.62 11.61
N ALA A 27 1.79 -0.17 12.23
CA ALA A 27 2.40 1.12 11.93
C ALA A 27 2.89 1.18 10.47
N ASP A 28 3.60 0.16 10.00
CA ASP A 28 4.12 0.09 8.63
C ASP A 28 2.98 0.12 7.59
N LEU A 29 1.92 -0.67 7.80
CA LEU A 29 0.78 -0.76 6.87
C LEU A 29 -0.07 0.52 6.87
N ASP A 30 -0.30 1.14 8.02
CA ASP A 30 -1.06 2.38 8.13
C ASP A 30 -0.31 3.55 7.47
N GLU A 31 1.01 3.66 7.69
CA GLU A 31 1.84 4.69 7.06
C GLU A 31 1.93 4.48 5.54
N LEU A 32 2.16 3.24 5.08
CA LEU A 32 2.16 2.92 3.64
C LEU A 32 0.84 3.25 2.98
N LEU A 33 -0.30 2.91 3.60
CA LEU A 33 -1.61 3.22 3.04
C LEU A 33 -1.82 4.73 2.93
N SER A 34 -1.46 5.48 3.98
CA SER A 34 -1.56 6.94 4.01
C SER A 34 -0.72 7.57 2.89
N ALA A 35 0.56 7.18 2.79
CA ALA A 35 1.48 7.67 1.76
C ALA A 35 1.02 7.30 0.34
N ALA A 36 0.58 6.06 0.14
CA ALA A 36 0.10 5.56 -1.15
C ALA A 36 -1.13 6.34 -1.65
N LEU A 37 -2.13 6.56 -0.78
CA LEU A 37 -3.31 7.34 -1.13
C LEU A 37 -2.96 8.82 -1.39
N GLY A 38 -2.07 9.41 -0.59
CA GLY A 38 -1.60 10.78 -0.82
C GLY A 38 -0.95 10.94 -2.20
N ALA A 39 0.00 10.07 -2.54
CA ALA A 39 0.68 10.09 -3.82
C ALA A 39 -0.27 9.83 -5.00
N ALA A 40 -1.19 8.86 -4.86
CA ALA A 40 -2.17 8.59 -5.90
C ALA A 40 -3.07 9.79 -6.18
N MET A 41 -3.50 10.52 -5.15
CA MET A 41 -4.29 11.74 -5.33
C MET A 41 -3.50 12.82 -6.05
N GLU A 42 -2.23 13.06 -5.67
CA GLU A 42 -1.36 14.02 -6.35
C GLU A 42 -1.22 13.67 -7.85
N HIS A 43 -0.99 12.40 -8.16
CA HIS A 43 -0.90 11.93 -9.53
C HIS A 43 -2.19 12.15 -10.32
N LEU A 44 -3.36 11.86 -9.72
CA LEU A 44 -4.66 12.10 -10.34
C LEU A 44 -4.92 13.59 -10.58
N GLU A 45 -4.65 14.45 -9.62
CA GLU A 45 -4.85 15.90 -9.78
C GLU A 45 -3.93 16.49 -10.85
N LYS A 46 -2.70 15.98 -10.96
CA LYS A 46 -1.72 16.44 -11.95
C LYS A 46 -2.00 15.93 -13.36
N ASN A 47 -2.33 14.64 -13.50
CA ASN A 47 -2.33 13.94 -14.77
C ASN A 47 -3.71 13.38 -15.18
N GLY A 48 -4.64 13.23 -14.23
CA GLY A 48 -5.96 12.64 -14.42
C GLY A 48 -5.99 11.10 -14.36
N GLU A 49 -4.83 10.46 -14.50
CA GLU A 49 -4.59 9.02 -14.41
C GLU A 49 -3.10 8.77 -14.06
N PHE A 50 -2.75 7.53 -13.75
CA PHE A 50 -1.35 7.15 -13.52
C PHE A 50 -1.08 5.68 -13.84
N TYR A 51 0.17 5.39 -14.22
CA TYR A 51 0.68 4.02 -14.28
C TYR A 51 0.89 3.46 -12.88
N PRO A 52 0.80 2.12 -12.69
CA PRO A 52 1.10 1.51 -11.41
C PRO A 52 2.44 1.99 -10.85
N PHE A 53 2.47 2.22 -9.53
CA PHE A 53 3.69 2.55 -8.80
C PHE A 53 3.71 1.79 -7.48
N ALA A 54 4.87 1.70 -6.85
CA ALA A 54 5.01 0.99 -5.58
C ALA A 54 5.79 1.79 -4.55
N MET A 55 5.57 1.41 -3.29
CA MET A 55 6.27 1.91 -2.12
C MET A 55 6.68 0.72 -1.25
N SER A 56 7.71 0.90 -0.44
CA SER A 56 8.20 -0.10 0.50
C SER A 56 8.56 0.54 1.83
N VAL A 57 8.42 -0.22 2.90
CA VAL A 57 9.05 0.08 4.19
C VAL A 57 10.15 -0.93 4.43
N ASP A 58 11.33 -0.44 4.74
CA ASP A 58 12.49 -1.24 5.11
C ASP A 58 12.68 -1.29 6.63
N GLY A 59 13.40 -2.33 7.06
CA GLY A 59 13.79 -2.62 8.42
C GLY A 59 14.85 -1.67 8.95
N GLU A 60 15.12 -1.75 10.25
CA GLU A 60 16.35 -1.18 10.78
C GLU A 60 17.56 -2.03 10.37
N PRO A 61 18.77 -1.45 10.30
CA PRO A 61 19.98 -2.21 10.06
C PRO A 61 20.13 -3.31 11.12
N THR A 62 20.38 -4.55 10.67
CA THR A 62 20.60 -5.69 11.58
C THR A 62 22.00 -5.67 12.19
N ILE A 63 22.87 -4.78 11.71
CA ILE A 63 24.21 -4.52 12.21
C ILE A 63 24.38 -3.02 12.43
N ASP A 64 25.05 -2.65 13.52
CA ASP A 64 25.35 -1.26 13.81
C ASP A 64 26.54 -0.75 12.98
N SER A 65 26.88 0.53 13.15
CA SER A 65 28.01 1.16 12.46
C SER A 65 29.39 0.56 12.78
N THR A 66 29.48 -0.31 13.79
CA THR A 66 30.69 -1.04 14.19
C THR A 66 30.72 -2.49 13.67
N GLY A 67 29.62 -2.96 13.08
CA GLY A 67 29.47 -4.30 12.53
C GLY A 67 28.93 -5.32 13.53
N GLU A 68 28.49 -4.88 14.71
CA GLU A 68 27.89 -5.74 15.73
C GLU A 68 26.37 -5.88 15.49
N PRO A 69 25.75 -7.04 15.79
CA PRO A 69 24.31 -7.20 15.68
C PRO A 69 23.56 -6.15 16.49
N THR A 70 22.53 -5.54 15.91
CA THR A 70 21.65 -4.63 16.66
C THR A 70 20.73 -5.41 17.58
N ASP A 71 20.55 -4.93 18.81
CA ASP A 71 19.55 -5.49 19.72
C ASP A 71 18.15 -5.21 19.15
N ALA A 72 17.31 -6.25 19.07
CA ALA A 72 15.91 -6.08 18.67
C ALA A 72 15.17 -5.24 19.72
N SER A 73 14.82 -4.00 19.38
CA SER A 73 13.95 -3.16 20.20
C SER A 73 12.51 -3.66 20.14
N ASN A 74 11.83 -3.74 21.28
CA ASN A 74 10.39 -4.05 21.34
C ASN A 74 9.49 -2.83 21.04
N GLU A 75 10.05 -1.64 20.88
CA GLU A 75 9.30 -0.46 20.45
C GLU A 75 9.13 -0.46 18.94
N ALA A 76 7.95 -0.05 18.48
CA ALA A 76 7.71 0.12 17.05
C ALA A 76 8.58 1.29 16.55
N VAL A 77 9.41 1.01 15.55
CA VAL A 77 10.21 2.01 14.85
C VAL A 77 9.32 2.71 13.84
N ALA A 78 9.49 4.03 13.69
CA ALA A 78 8.76 4.79 12.70
C ALA A 78 9.00 4.22 11.28
N PRO A 79 7.96 4.01 10.45
CA PRO A 79 8.14 3.52 9.10
C PRO A 79 8.88 4.55 8.24
N ASP A 80 9.93 4.12 7.55
CA ASP A 80 10.58 4.91 6.49
C ASP A 80 10.07 4.44 5.14
N VAL A 81 9.27 5.28 4.47
CA VAL A 81 8.60 4.93 3.22
C VAL A 81 9.45 5.34 2.03
N ASP A 82 9.89 4.35 1.28
CA ASP A 82 10.61 4.52 0.01
C ASP A 82 9.71 4.29 -1.19
N ILE A 83 9.91 5.07 -2.26
CA ILE A 83 9.27 4.84 -3.57
C ILE A 83 10.09 3.82 -4.35
N VAL A 84 9.40 2.87 -4.97
CA VAL A 84 10.00 1.82 -5.81
C VAL A 84 9.62 2.07 -7.26
N PHE A 85 10.64 2.16 -8.11
CA PHE A 85 10.48 2.40 -9.54
C PHE A 85 10.64 1.10 -10.32
N ALA A 86 9.77 0.91 -11.32
CA ALA A 86 10.00 -0.11 -12.34
C ALA A 86 11.14 0.35 -13.26
N ASP A 87 11.95 -0.60 -13.76
CA ASP A 87 13.05 -0.28 -14.67
C ASP A 87 12.50 0.20 -16.04
N PRO A 88 12.71 1.47 -16.42
CA PRO A 88 12.22 1.97 -17.70
C PRO A 88 12.87 1.25 -18.90
N ALA A 89 14.09 0.73 -18.77
CA ALA A 89 14.75 -0.03 -19.84
C ALA A 89 14.09 -1.39 -20.07
N ALA A 90 13.47 -1.99 -19.03
CA ALA A 90 12.72 -3.23 -19.14
C ALA A 90 11.33 -3.05 -19.79
N LEU A 91 10.80 -1.83 -19.77
CA LEU A 91 9.40 -1.51 -20.07
C LEU A 91 9.19 -0.81 -21.44
N GLY A 92 10.19 -0.08 -21.93
CA GLY A 92 10.05 0.73 -23.15
C GLY A 92 9.34 2.08 -22.90
N GLU A 93 9.05 2.84 -23.96
CA GLU A 93 8.58 4.23 -23.85
C GLU A 93 7.13 4.38 -23.35
N GLN A 94 6.26 3.43 -23.70
CA GLN A 94 4.83 3.41 -23.33
C GLN A 94 4.42 1.99 -22.95
N PRO A 95 4.81 1.52 -21.76
CA PRO A 95 4.49 0.17 -21.33
C PRO A 95 2.99 0.03 -21.08
N GLU A 96 2.46 -1.17 -21.31
CA GLU A 96 1.14 -1.54 -20.84
C GLU A 96 1.12 -1.54 -19.30
N PRO A 97 0.04 -1.09 -18.63
CA PRO A 97 -0.04 -1.06 -17.16
C PRO A 97 0.28 -2.40 -16.48
N GLU A 98 -0.14 -3.51 -17.08
CA GLU A 98 0.14 -4.85 -16.55
C GLU A 98 1.63 -5.20 -16.61
N ALA A 99 2.37 -4.71 -17.62
CA ALA A 99 3.81 -4.89 -17.70
C ALA A 99 4.53 -4.13 -16.58
N VAL A 100 4.09 -2.89 -16.30
CA VAL A 100 4.60 -2.09 -15.17
C VAL A 100 4.33 -2.82 -13.85
N LEU A 101 3.10 -3.32 -13.65
CA LEU A 101 2.72 -4.07 -12.46
C LEU A 101 3.57 -5.33 -12.26
N ALA A 102 3.76 -6.11 -13.32
CA ALA A 102 4.60 -7.32 -13.28
C ALA A 102 6.05 -6.99 -12.91
N GLU A 103 6.59 -5.90 -13.45
CA GLU A 103 7.94 -5.44 -13.15
C GLU A 103 8.09 -4.95 -11.70
N LEU A 104 7.13 -4.18 -11.18
CA LEU A 104 7.13 -3.75 -9.79
C LEU A 104 7.09 -4.94 -8.82
N ARG A 105 6.23 -5.93 -9.09
CA ARG A 105 6.19 -7.18 -8.31
C ARG A 105 7.53 -7.90 -8.33
N ARG A 106 8.16 -8.00 -9.50
CA ARG A 106 9.49 -8.61 -9.65
C ARG A 106 10.53 -7.89 -8.79
N VAL A 107 10.62 -6.56 -8.89
CA VAL A 107 11.61 -5.76 -8.13
C VAL A 107 11.41 -5.91 -6.63
N LEU A 108 10.16 -5.83 -6.17
CA LEU A 108 9.82 -5.97 -4.75
C LEU A 108 10.12 -7.37 -4.20
N ALA A 109 9.82 -8.42 -4.97
CA ALA A 109 10.13 -9.81 -4.60
C ALA A 109 11.66 -10.03 -4.51
N VAL A 110 12.41 -9.55 -5.50
CA VAL A 110 13.89 -9.62 -5.47
C VAL A 110 14.45 -8.86 -4.27
N ARG A 111 13.89 -7.70 -3.90
CA ARG A 111 14.30 -6.96 -2.69
C ARG A 111 13.99 -7.72 -1.40
N ALA A 112 12.83 -8.40 -1.34
CA ALA A 112 12.42 -9.19 -0.19
C ALA A 112 13.31 -10.42 0.03
N GLU A 113 13.76 -11.07 -1.04
CA GLU A 113 14.65 -12.24 -1.00
C GLU A 113 16.13 -11.90 -0.79
N ASN A 114 16.52 -10.63 -0.96
CA ASN A 114 17.93 -10.24 -0.93
C ASN A 114 18.47 -10.10 0.50
N GLU A 115 18.96 -11.21 1.04
CA GLU A 115 19.61 -11.30 2.36
C GLU A 115 20.90 -10.47 2.48
N ASN A 116 21.51 -10.04 1.37
CA ASN A 116 22.70 -9.19 1.38
C ASN A 116 22.40 -7.71 1.66
N ARG A 117 21.12 -7.33 1.77
CA ARG A 117 20.76 -5.96 2.14
C ARG A 117 21.07 -5.70 3.61
N THR A 118 21.56 -4.51 3.91
CA THR A 118 21.79 -4.07 5.30
C THR A 118 20.49 -3.93 6.09
N VAL A 119 19.36 -3.74 5.39
CA VAL A 119 18.01 -3.64 5.96
C VAL A 119 17.07 -4.60 5.22
N ALA A 120 16.25 -5.33 5.97
CA ALA A 120 15.26 -6.26 5.40
C ALA A 120 13.98 -5.51 5.04
N GLN A 121 13.37 -5.79 3.88
CA GLN A 121 12.08 -5.20 3.53
C GLN A 121 10.99 -5.71 4.49
N ARG A 122 10.26 -4.82 5.16
CA ARG A 122 9.18 -5.17 6.10
C ARG A 122 7.81 -5.17 5.43
N ALA A 123 7.55 -4.21 4.55
CA ALA A 123 6.24 -4.04 3.96
C ALA A 123 6.30 -3.43 2.54
N THR A 124 5.26 -3.66 1.75
CA THR A 124 5.11 -3.09 0.41
C THR A 124 3.69 -2.62 0.14
N ALA A 125 3.56 -1.57 -0.65
CA ALA A 125 2.32 -1.15 -1.28
C ALA A 125 2.50 -1.10 -2.80
N ILE A 126 1.58 -1.69 -3.56
CA ILE A 126 1.45 -1.46 -4.99
C ILE A 126 0.15 -0.72 -5.26
N VAL A 127 0.23 0.39 -5.98
CA VAL A 127 -0.89 1.30 -6.21
C VAL A 127 -1.27 1.28 -7.68
N LEU A 128 -2.56 1.11 -7.95
CA LEU A 128 -3.13 1.03 -9.28
C LEU A 128 -4.33 1.95 -9.42
N TYR A 129 -4.50 2.55 -10.60
CA TYR A 129 -5.77 3.16 -10.99
C TYR A 129 -6.60 2.14 -11.77
N VAL A 130 -7.79 1.82 -11.25
CA VAL A 130 -8.64 0.73 -11.76
C VAL A 130 -10.08 1.19 -11.95
N VAL A 131 -10.82 0.49 -12.81
CA VAL A 131 -12.27 0.65 -12.94
C VAL A 131 -12.93 -0.55 -12.28
N VAL A 132 -13.75 -0.31 -11.26
CA VAL A 132 -14.49 -1.34 -10.52
C VAL A 132 -15.94 -1.35 -11.01
N PRO A 133 -16.50 -2.50 -11.46
CA PRO A 133 -17.84 -2.55 -12.03
C PRO A 133 -18.96 -1.93 -11.17
N GLU A 134 -18.87 -2.05 -9.85
CA GLU A 134 -19.92 -1.63 -8.92
C GLU A 134 -19.94 -0.12 -8.62
N PHE A 135 -18.81 0.57 -8.75
CA PHE A 135 -18.71 1.99 -8.34
C PHE A 135 -17.78 2.87 -9.20
N GLY A 136 -17.24 2.33 -10.30
CA GLY A 136 -16.44 3.07 -11.28
C GLY A 136 -14.97 3.19 -10.89
N ASP A 137 -14.38 4.32 -11.24
CA ASP A 137 -12.96 4.61 -11.02
C ASP A 137 -12.56 4.50 -9.54
N ALA A 138 -11.42 3.86 -9.27
CA ALA A 138 -10.88 3.70 -7.93
C ALA A 138 -9.35 3.64 -7.95
N VAL A 139 -8.75 4.05 -6.83
CA VAL A 139 -7.37 3.68 -6.50
C VAL A 139 -7.41 2.37 -5.75
N ARG A 140 -6.69 1.36 -6.25
CA ARG A 140 -6.43 0.10 -5.55
C ARG A 140 -5.03 0.15 -4.94
N VAL A 141 -4.93 -0.18 -3.66
CA VAL A 141 -3.66 -0.35 -2.95
C VAL A 141 -3.57 -1.80 -2.48
N ASP A 142 -2.64 -2.55 -3.04
CA ASP A 142 -2.30 -3.90 -2.58
C ASP A 142 -1.17 -3.78 -1.55
N LEU A 143 -1.43 -4.17 -0.30
CA LEU A 143 -0.50 -4.10 0.82
C LEU A 143 -0.09 -5.50 1.26
N GLU A 144 1.20 -5.69 1.47
CA GLU A 144 1.76 -6.92 2.04
C GLU A 144 2.79 -6.56 3.12
N HIS A 145 2.78 -7.32 4.23
CA HIS A 145 3.79 -7.24 5.28
C HIS A 145 4.52 -8.59 5.39
N ALA A 146 5.82 -8.57 5.72
CA ALA A 146 6.66 -9.76 5.90
C ALA A 146 6.15 -10.70 7.01
N GLU A 147 5.37 -10.17 7.96
CA GLU A 147 4.65 -10.96 8.99
C GLU A 147 3.46 -11.77 8.45
N GLY A 148 3.16 -11.67 7.15
CA GLY A 148 2.09 -12.44 6.52
C GLY A 148 0.73 -11.76 6.57
N VAL A 149 0.66 -10.44 6.77
CA VAL A 149 -0.58 -9.65 6.56
C VAL A 149 -0.68 -9.27 5.08
N GLN A 150 -1.85 -9.49 4.47
CA GLN A 150 -2.15 -9.03 3.10
C GLN A 150 -3.51 -8.34 3.05
N LEU A 151 -3.54 -7.12 2.52
CA LEU A 151 -4.73 -6.31 2.43
C LEU A 151 -4.87 -5.75 1.02
N MET A 152 -6.11 -5.64 0.54
CA MET A 152 -6.43 -4.85 -0.63
C MET A 152 -7.36 -3.72 -0.20
N VAL A 153 -6.95 -2.49 -0.44
CA VAL A 153 -7.77 -1.31 -0.20
C VAL A 153 -8.26 -0.76 -1.53
N LEU A 154 -9.56 -0.57 -1.66
CA LEU A 154 -10.17 0.16 -2.76
C LEU A 154 -10.64 1.52 -2.24
N ALA A 155 -10.11 2.59 -2.83
CA ALA A 155 -10.52 3.96 -2.61
C ALA A 155 -11.27 4.45 -3.86
N PRO A 156 -12.62 4.42 -3.88
CA PRO A 156 -13.38 4.96 -5.00
C PRO A 156 -13.01 6.41 -5.25
N VAL A 157 -12.88 6.81 -6.52
CA VAL A 157 -12.48 8.17 -6.91
C VAL A 157 -13.58 8.84 -7.70
N LYS A 158 -13.88 10.09 -7.36
CA LYS A 158 -14.79 10.93 -8.15
C LYS A 158 -14.10 12.21 -8.59
N GLY A 159 -13.98 12.37 -9.91
CA GLY A 159 -13.54 13.63 -10.49
C GLY A 159 -14.64 14.69 -10.45
N LYS A 160 -14.30 15.92 -10.08
CA LYS A 160 -15.16 17.11 -10.16
C LYS A 160 -14.54 18.16 -11.08
N GLY A 161 -15.37 18.99 -11.71
CA GLY A 161 -14.92 20.11 -12.55
C GLY A 161 -14.70 19.77 -14.03
N LYS A 162 -14.21 20.75 -14.80
CA LYS A 162 -13.88 20.61 -16.23
C LYS A 162 -12.38 20.34 -16.39
N SER A 163 -11.94 19.70 -17.49
CA SER A 163 -10.59 19.12 -17.66
C SER A 163 -9.40 19.93 -17.15
N ARG A 164 -9.40 21.27 -17.25
CA ARG A 164 -8.26 22.12 -16.81
C ARG A 164 -8.28 22.50 -15.32
N LYS A 165 -9.30 22.10 -14.57
CA LYS A 165 -9.50 22.32 -13.12
C LYS A 165 -10.11 21.09 -12.47
N ARG A 166 -9.74 19.90 -12.95
CA ARG A 166 -10.31 18.65 -12.43
C ARG A 166 -9.69 18.40 -11.06
N THR A 167 -10.54 18.30 -10.04
CA THR A 167 -10.14 17.88 -8.69
C THR A 167 -10.70 16.48 -8.44
N PHE A 168 -10.10 15.75 -7.52
CA PHE A 168 -10.51 14.40 -7.20
C PHE A 168 -10.80 14.28 -5.71
N GLU A 169 -11.77 13.42 -5.38
CA GLU A 169 -12.12 13.10 -4.00
C GLU A 169 -12.21 11.59 -3.86
N TYR A 170 -11.68 11.08 -2.75
CA TYR A 170 -11.93 9.70 -2.33
C TYR A 170 -13.34 9.57 -1.75
N GLY A 171 -14.00 8.48 -2.10
CA GLY A 171 -15.16 7.97 -1.37
C GLY A 171 -14.73 7.11 -0.17
N ASP A 172 -15.70 6.43 0.43
CA ASP A 172 -15.44 5.53 1.55
C ASP A 172 -14.48 4.40 1.16
N LEU A 173 -13.39 4.27 1.92
CA LEU A 173 -12.40 3.21 1.72
C LEU A 173 -13.03 1.84 1.98
N ARG A 174 -12.68 0.87 1.14
CA ARG A 174 -13.14 -0.52 1.27
C ARG A 174 -11.93 -1.41 1.48
N LEU A 175 -11.89 -2.08 2.62
CA LEU A 175 -10.87 -3.07 2.95
C LEU A 175 -11.35 -4.46 2.53
N LEU A 176 -10.51 -5.17 1.80
CA LEU A 176 -10.73 -6.53 1.31
C LEU A 176 -9.52 -7.40 1.65
N PRO A 177 -9.68 -8.73 1.73
CA PRO A 177 -8.54 -9.65 1.78
C PRO A 177 -7.61 -9.43 0.57
N GLY A 178 -6.31 -9.31 0.83
CA GLY A 178 -5.30 -9.22 -0.21
C GLY A 178 -4.92 -10.59 -0.80
N GLN A 179 -4.13 -10.56 -1.87
CA GLN A 179 -3.41 -11.73 -2.38
C GLN A 179 -1.92 -11.52 -2.17
N ARG A 180 -1.20 -12.59 -1.86
CA ARG A 180 0.24 -12.57 -1.63
C ARG A 180 0.99 -12.72 -2.96
N HIS A 181 1.84 -11.77 -3.28
CA HIS A 181 2.65 -11.73 -4.50
C HIS A 181 4.14 -11.50 -4.22
N ILE A 182 4.49 -10.86 -3.10
CA ILE A 182 5.87 -10.48 -2.79
C ILE A 182 6.56 -11.51 -1.90
N TRP A 183 5.86 -11.98 -0.85
CA TRP A 183 6.41 -12.96 0.09
C TRP A 183 5.77 -14.35 -0.04
#